data_AF-A0A7C1VPD7-F1
#
_entry.id   AF-A0A7C1VPD7-F1
#
_cell.length_a   1.000
_cell.length_b   1.000
_cell.length_c   1.000
_cell.angle_alpha   90.00
_cell.angle_beta   90.00
_cell.angle_gamma   90.00
#
_symmetry.space_group_name_H-M   'P 1'
#
loop_
_entity.id
_entity.type
_entity.pdbx_description
1 polymer ?
#
loop_
_entity_poly.entity_id
_entity_poly.type
_entity_poly.pdbx_seq_one_letter_code
_entity_poly.pdbx_strand_id
1 'polypeptide(L)'
;MPLNILTFNWHEPYICLLAKTGHHFEVVLRLKGGRKEWLVEQRPVPENIILISEEHALRKCYRHFYDIIICQNIDDLLLVKDIEIPKILIFHNKLSTEIALGGNTISKEDYLKQVKLLIEQSKPIKLLFISQTKKMDWGLEGHVITPGIDPNEFENYQGHWPKVLRVGNFLKERDIMMGFSLQEEILKG
;
A
#
# COMPACT_ATOMS: atom_id res chain seq x y z
N MET A 1 5.83 23.37 7.90
CA MET A 1 5.21 22.86 9.15
C MET A 1 4.88 21.39 8.93
N PRO A 2 5.10 20.51 9.92
CA PRO A 2 4.73 19.11 9.81
C PRO A 2 3.19 18.95 9.74
N LEU A 3 2.71 17.98 8.96
CA LEU A 3 1.29 17.65 8.83
C LEU A 3 0.93 16.51 9.79
N ASN A 4 -0.34 16.45 10.21
CA ASN A 4 -0.95 15.31 10.87
C ASN A 4 -1.59 14.39 9.82
N ILE A 5 -1.05 13.19 9.67
CA ILE A 5 -1.39 12.27 8.59
C ILE A 5 -1.99 10.99 9.18
N LEU A 6 -3.16 10.59 8.68
CA LEU A 6 -3.73 9.27 8.95
C LEU A 6 -3.34 8.29 7.84
N THR A 7 -2.89 7.08 8.19
CA THR A 7 -2.73 5.98 7.23
C THR A 7 -2.98 4.61 7.88
N PHE A 8 -2.80 3.53 7.12
CA PHE A 8 -3.18 2.17 7.48
C PHE A 8 -2.00 1.23 7.33
N ASN A 9 -1.81 0.33 8.29
CA ASN A 9 -0.65 -0.55 8.36
C ASN A 9 -0.75 -1.72 7.36
N TRP A 10 -0.56 -1.44 6.07
CA TRP A 10 -0.42 -2.46 5.02
C TRP A 10 1.03 -2.80 4.68
N HIS A 11 1.93 -1.81 4.75
CA HIS A 11 3.32 -1.92 4.33
C HIS A 11 4.27 -1.19 5.31
N GLU A 12 4.74 -1.86 6.36
CA GLU A 12 5.63 -1.26 7.37
C GLU A 12 6.87 -0.58 6.76
N PRO A 13 7.65 -1.20 5.86
CA PRO A 13 8.83 -0.54 5.28
C PRO A 13 8.49 0.73 4.48
N TYR A 14 7.35 0.72 3.79
CA TYR A 14 6.88 1.89 3.05
C TYR A 14 6.46 3.02 3.99
N ILE A 15 5.78 2.69 5.09
CA ILE A 15 5.37 3.66 6.11
C ILE A 15 6.61 4.22 6.84
N CYS A 16 7.63 3.41 7.12
CA CYS A 16 8.91 3.88 7.65
C CYS A 16 9.60 4.86 6.69
N LEU A 17 9.52 4.64 5.37
CA LEU A 17 10.03 5.60 4.39
C LEU A 17 9.25 6.91 4.41
N LEU A 18 7.91 6.85 4.50
CA LEU A 18 7.07 8.05 4.67
C LEU A 18 7.39 8.81 5.95
N ALA A 19 7.70 8.11 7.05
CA ALA A 19 8.08 8.71 8.32
C ALA A 19 9.30 9.65 8.19
N LYS A 20 10.23 9.36 7.27
CA LYS A 20 11.41 10.21 7.02
C LYS A 20 11.10 11.60 6.45
N THR A 21 9.85 11.85 6.04
CA THR A 21 9.39 13.20 5.64
C THR A 21 9.30 14.18 6.82
N GLY A 22 9.36 13.69 8.07
CA GLY A 22 9.28 14.52 9.27
C GLY A 22 7.86 14.98 9.63
N HIS A 23 6.82 14.42 8.99
CA HIS A 23 5.42 14.62 9.37
C HIS A 23 5.01 13.72 10.54
N HIS A 24 3.85 13.99 11.15
CA HIS A 24 3.29 13.16 12.20
C HIS A 24 2.31 12.15 11.60
N PHE A 25 2.45 10.88 11.95
CA PHE A 25 1.59 9.82 11.43
C PHE A 25 0.82 9.14 12.54
N GLU A 26 -0.48 8.99 12.36
CA GLU A 26 -1.27 8.01 13.09
C GLU A 26 -1.60 6.85 12.16
N VAL A 27 -1.32 5.63 12.61
CA VAL A 27 -1.41 4.43 11.77
C VAL A 27 -2.41 3.45 12.37
N VAL A 28 -3.46 3.17 11.61
CA VAL A 28 -4.47 2.16 11.98
C VAL A 28 -3.96 0.77 11.66
N LEU A 29 -3.97 -0.12 12.66
CA LEU A 29 -3.55 -1.51 12.48
C LEU A 29 -4.56 -2.31 11.66
N ARG A 30 -4.07 -2.98 10.61
CA ARG A 30 -4.85 -3.88 9.75
C ARG A 30 -4.47 -5.33 10.01
N LEU A 31 -5.42 -6.24 9.79
CA LEU A 31 -5.17 -7.68 9.90
C LEU A 31 -4.41 -8.16 8.67
N LYS A 32 -3.18 -8.66 8.86
CA LYS A 32 -2.31 -9.17 7.80
C LYS A 32 -1.75 -10.53 8.19
N GLY A 33 -1.98 -11.55 7.36
CA GLY A 33 -1.47 -12.89 7.63
C GLY A 33 -1.85 -13.44 9.01
N GLY A 34 -3.05 -13.12 9.50
CA GLY A 34 -3.54 -13.52 10.83
C GLY A 34 -3.07 -12.66 12.00
N ARG A 35 -2.24 -11.63 11.77
CA ARG A 35 -1.72 -10.73 12.81
C ARG A 35 -2.28 -9.32 12.63
N LYS A 36 -2.86 -8.73 13.69
CA LYS A 36 -3.34 -7.33 13.70
C LYS A 36 -2.43 -6.48 14.57
N GLU A 37 -1.18 -6.38 14.17
CA GLU A 37 -0.12 -5.67 14.90
C GLU A 37 0.91 -5.08 13.93
N TRP A 38 1.81 -4.25 14.47
CA TRP A 38 2.97 -3.80 13.74
C TRP A 38 4.06 -4.87 13.78
N LEU A 39 4.52 -5.33 12.63
CA LEU A 39 5.53 -6.38 12.53
C LEU A 39 6.92 -5.83 12.84
N VAL A 40 7.25 -5.72 14.13
CA VAL A 40 8.52 -5.16 14.62
C VAL A 40 9.75 -5.94 14.13
N GLU A 41 9.57 -7.19 13.73
CA GLU A 41 10.63 -8.02 13.15
C GLU A 41 11.02 -7.55 11.74
N GLN A 42 10.16 -6.80 11.06
CA GLN A 42 10.44 -6.21 9.74
C GLN A 42 11.07 -4.82 9.88
N ARG A 43 10.47 -3.97 10.71
CA ARG A 43 10.92 -2.60 11.02
C ARG A 43 10.41 -2.17 12.40
N PRO A 44 11.20 -1.45 13.21
CA PRO A 44 10.68 -0.80 14.42
C PRO A 44 9.69 0.31 14.05
N VAL A 45 8.80 0.66 14.98
CA VAL A 45 7.91 1.81 14.82
C VAL A 45 8.73 3.10 14.91
N PRO A 46 8.72 4.00 13.90
CA PRO A 46 9.42 5.27 13.97
C PRO A 46 8.84 6.21 15.04
N GLU A 47 9.67 7.10 15.60
CA GLU A 47 9.29 8.00 16.71
C GLU A 47 8.13 8.95 16.38
N ASN A 48 7.97 9.33 15.12
CA ASN A 48 6.90 10.20 14.64
C ASN A 48 5.65 9.43 14.20
N ILE A 49 5.53 8.15 14.58
CA ILE A 49 4.37 7.30 14.32
C ILE A 49 3.69 6.92 15.64
N ILE A 50 2.37 7.09 15.69
CA ILE A 50 1.51 6.58 16.75
C ILE A 50 0.60 5.51 16.17
N LEU A 51 0.62 4.31 16.75
CA LEU A 51 -0.34 3.26 16.40
C LEU A 51 -1.68 3.54 17.10
N ILE A 52 -2.78 3.48 16.35
CA ILE A 52 -4.10 3.83 16.86
C ILE A 52 -5.16 2.80 16.44
N SER A 53 -6.25 2.69 17.21
CA SER A 53 -7.40 1.90 16.79
C SER A 53 -8.20 2.62 15.71
N GLU A 54 -8.87 1.85 14.86
CA GLU A 54 -9.76 2.37 13.82
C GLU A 54 -10.83 3.31 14.39
N GLU A 55 -11.46 2.92 15.51
CA GLU A 55 -12.47 3.72 16.20
C GLU A 55 -11.94 5.11 16.60
N HIS A 56 -10.75 5.17 17.19
CA HIS A 56 -10.16 6.44 17.60
C HIS A 56 -9.74 7.28 16.39
N ALA A 57 -9.22 6.66 15.34
CA ALA A 57 -8.90 7.35 14.09
C ALA A 57 -10.14 8.00 13.48
N LEU A 58 -11.26 7.28 13.39
CA LEU A 58 -12.53 7.81 12.88
C LEU A 58 -13.05 8.97 13.73
N ARG A 59 -13.01 8.86 15.07
CA ARG A 59 -13.38 9.98 15.96
C ARG A 59 -12.54 11.23 15.70
N LYS A 60 -11.25 11.08 15.41
CA LYS A 60 -10.35 12.20 15.05
C LYS A 60 -10.64 12.76 13.65
N CYS A 61 -11.03 11.92 12.69
CA CYS A 61 -11.49 12.36 11.37
C CYS A 61 -12.71 13.28 11.48
N TYR A 62 -13.74 12.89 12.24
CA TYR A 62 -14.94 13.72 12.46
C TYR A 62 -14.67 15.03 13.21
N ARG A 63 -13.51 15.16 13.86
CA ARG A 63 -13.05 16.38 14.52
C ARG A 63 -12.07 17.18 13.66
N HIS A 64 -11.88 16.81 12.39
CA HIS A 64 -10.94 17.45 11.45
C HIS A 64 -9.51 17.56 12.00
N PHE A 65 -9.04 16.55 12.74
CA PHE A 65 -7.71 16.55 13.33
C PHE A 65 -6.57 16.35 12.31
N TYR A 66 -6.82 15.58 11.25
CA TYR A 66 -5.80 15.28 10.24
C TYR A 66 -5.86 16.28 9.08
N ASP A 67 -4.69 16.61 8.56
CA ASP A 67 -4.56 17.44 7.35
C ASP A 67 -4.79 16.60 6.07
N ILE A 68 -4.44 15.32 6.11
CA ILE A 68 -4.56 14.40 4.97
C ILE A 68 -4.69 12.95 5.42
N ILE A 69 -5.42 12.14 4.63
CA ILE A 69 -5.55 10.70 4.81
C ILE A 69 -4.88 9.97 3.64
N ILE A 70 -3.98 9.04 3.92
CA ILE A 70 -3.35 8.17 2.93
C ILE A 70 -3.98 6.78 3.01
N CYS A 71 -4.87 6.50 2.06
CA CYS A 71 -5.49 5.20 1.84
C CYS A 71 -4.54 4.31 1.05
N GLN A 72 -4.19 3.13 1.57
CA GLN A 72 -3.28 2.20 0.90
C GLN A 72 -4.02 1.27 -0.08
N ASN A 73 -5.35 1.19 0.00
CA ASN A 73 -6.19 0.44 -0.92
C ASN A 73 -7.64 0.98 -0.93
N ILE A 74 -8.51 0.30 -1.67
CA ILE A 74 -9.94 0.67 -1.80
C ILE A 74 -10.70 0.50 -0.47
N ASP A 75 -10.37 -0.49 0.35
CA ASP A 75 -11.04 -0.70 1.65
C ASP A 75 -10.79 0.45 2.62
N ASP A 76 -9.56 0.96 2.64
CA ASP A 76 -9.20 2.14 3.41
C ASP A 76 -10.01 3.36 2.94
N LEU A 77 -10.19 3.52 1.62
CA LEU A 77 -11.01 4.61 1.07
C LEU A 77 -12.48 4.45 1.45
N LEU A 78 -13.05 3.24 1.35
CA LEU A 78 -14.43 2.96 1.74
C LEU A 78 -14.70 3.35 3.21
N LEU A 79 -13.74 3.09 4.09
CA LEU A 79 -13.82 3.43 5.51
C LEU A 79 -13.93 4.94 5.75
N VAL A 80 -13.25 5.76 4.94
CA VAL A 80 -13.18 7.22 5.11
C VAL A 80 -13.89 8.00 4.01
N LYS A 81 -14.74 7.35 3.21
CA LYS A 81 -15.35 7.94 2.01
C LYS A 81 -16.17 9.20 2.33
N ASP A 82 -16.84 9.21 3.48
CA ASP A 82 -17.71 10.30 3.94
C ASP A 82 -16.96 11.36 4.78
N ILE A 83 -15.64 11.24 4.94
CA ILE A 83 -14.80 12.21 5.67
C ILE A 83 -14.34 13.31 4.71
N GLU A 84 -14.47 14.59 5.06
CA GLU A 84 -14.14 15.71 4.15
C GLU A 84 -12.65 16.01 4.00
N ILE A 85 -11.81 15.41 4.85
CA ILE A 85 -10.35 15.58 4.83
C ILE A 85 -9.79 15.12 3.46
N PRO A 86 -8.84 15.86 2.85
CA PRO A 86 -8.19 15.46 1.60
C PRO A 86 -7.55 14.07 1.67
N LYS A 87 -7.62 13.35 0.56
CA LYS A 87 -7.17 11.95 0.50
C LYS A 87 -6.12 11.72 -0.58
N ILE A 88 -5.22 10.78 -0.32
CA ILE A 88 -4.40 10.12 -1.33
C ILE A 88 -4.79 8.65 -1.33
N LEU A 89 -5.14 8.09 -2.48
CA LEU A 89 -5.34 6.66 -2.67
C LEU A 89 -4.15 6.09 -3.45
N ILE A 90 -3.49 5.10 -2.84
CA ILE A 90 -2.34 4.41 -3.42
C ILE A 90 -2.79 3.08 -4.03
N PHE A 91 -2.32 2.80 -5.24
CA PHE A 91 -2.56 1.55 -5.96
C PHE A 91 -1.28 0.70 -6.00
N HIS A 92 -1.23 -0.32 -5.13
CA HIS A 92 -0.08 -1.22 -5.01
C HIS A 92 -0.10 -2.39 -6.02
N ASN A 93 -1.27 -2.77 -6.53
CA ASN A 93 -1.43 -3.87 -7.47
C ASN A 93 -2.06 -3.42 -8.79
N LYS A 94 -1.97 -4.31 -9.78
CA LYS A 94 -2.80 -4.25 -10.98
C LYS A 94 -4.22 -4.70 -10.63
N LEU A 95 -5.22 -4.03 -11.18
CA LEU A 95 -6.63 -4.41 -11.06
C LEU A 95 -6.86 -5.84 -11.60
N SER A 96 -6.27 -6.15 -12.75
CA SER A 96 -6.35 -7.50 -13.32
C SER A 96 -5.82 -8.58 -12.37
N THR A 97 -4.75 -8.29 -11.62
CA THR A 97 -4.21 -9.21 -10.62
C THR A 97 -5.12 -9.33 -9.40
N GLU A 98 -5.72 -8.23 -8.93
CA GLU A 98 -6.68 -8.27 -7.82
C GLU A 98 -7.92 -9.12 -8.16
N ILE A 99 -8.48 -8.93 -9.35
CA ILE A 99 -9.62 -9.70 -9.84
C ILE A 99 -9.27 -11.19 -9.99
N ALA A 100 -8.09 -11.50 -10.54
CA ALA A 100 -7.64 -12.87 -10.69
C ALA A 100 -7.46 -13.58 -9.34
N LEU A 101 -6.89 -12.90 -8.34
CA LEU A 101 -6.77 -13.42 -6.99
C LEU A 101 -8.13 -13.58 -6.29
N GLY A 102 -9.11 -12.74 -6.63
CA GLY A 102 -10.52 -12.86 -6.21
C GLY A 102 -11.33 -13.90 -6.99
N GLY A 103 -10.67 -14.78 -7.76
CA GLY A 103 -11.31 -15.86 -8.51
C GLY A 103 -12.10 -15.41 -9.75
N ASN A 104 -11.82 -14.22 -10.28
CA ASN A 104 -12.52 -13.64 -11.45
C ASN A 104 -14.05 -13.59 -11.28
N THR A 105 -14.51 -13.36 -10.05
CA THR A 105 -15.94 -13.31 -9.71
C THR A 105 -16.63 -12.01 -10.16
N ILE A 106 -15.86 -11.00 -10.59
CA ILE A 106 -16.35 -9.71 -11.06
C ILE A 106 -15.64 -9.29 -12.36
N SER A 107 -16.38 -8.64 -13.26
CA SER A 107 -15.81 -7.99 -14.45
C SER A 107 -14.91 -6.80 -14.06
N LYS A 108 -13.83 -6.62 -14.82
CA LYS A 108 -12.92 -5.47 -14.66
C LYS A 108 -13.64 -4.15 -14.89
N GLU A 109 -14.53 -4.11 -15.88
CA GLU A 109 -15.32 -2.94 -16.25
C GLU A 109 -16.28 -2.55 -15.13
N ASP A 110 -16.99 -3.53 -14.56
CA ASP A 110 -17.95 -3.29 -13.46
C ASP A 110 -17.23 -2.85 -12.18
N TYR A 111 -16.12 -3.48 -11.85
CA TYR A 111 -15.30 -3.08 -10.71
C TYR A 111 -14.78 -1.65 -10.89
N LEU A 112 -14.24 -1.32 -12.07
CA LEU A 112 -13.72 0.00 -12.37
C LEU A 112 -14.81 1.07 -12.33
N LYS A 113 -16.04 0.76 -12.76
CA LYS A 113 -17.20 1.67 -12.66
C LYS A 113 -17.51 2.01 -11.20
N GLN A 114 -17.51 1.02 -10.32
CA GLN A 114 -17.75 1.23 -8.89
C GLN A 114 -16.63 2.04 -8.24
N VAL A 115 -15.37 1.74 -8.55
CA VAL A 115 -14.21 2.49 -8.04
C VAL A 115 -14.25 3.95 -8.51
N LYS A 116 -14.59 4.21 -9.78
CA LYS A 116 -14.74 5.58 -10.29
C LYS A 116 -15.82 6.35 -9.51
N LEU A 117 -16.97 5.73 -9.25
CA LEU A 117 -18.03 6.35 -8.45
C LEU A 117 -17.55 6.68 -7.03
N LEU A 118 -16.86 5.74 -6.38
CA LEU A 118 -16.30 5.94 -5.04
C LEU A 118 -15.29 7.10 -5.02
N ILE A 119 -14.40 7.17 -6.01
CA ILE A 119 -13.41 8.24 -6.15
C ILE A 119 -14.10 9.60 -6.29
N GLU A 120 -15.13 9.69 -7.14
CA GLU A 120 -15.90 10.92 -7.32
C GLU A 120 -16.59 11.37 -6.03
N GLN A 121 -17.18 10.43 -5.29
CA GLN A 121 -17.82 10.68 -4.00
C GLN A 121 -16.84 11.06 -2.89
N SER A 122 -15.56 10.71 -3.03
CA SER A 122 -14.54 10.89 -1.98
C SER A 122 -13.67 12.14 -2.18
N LYS A 123 -13.99 12.99 -3.17
CA LYS A 123 -13.24 14.21 -3.47
C LYS A 123 -13.22 15.17 -2.25
N PRO A 124 -12.11 15.90 -2.00
CA PRO A 124 -10.89 15.95 -2.81
C PRO A 124 -9.96 14.74 -2.58
N ILE A 125 -9.53 14.11 -3.68
CA ILE A 125 -8.68 12.91 -3.67
C ILE A 125 -7.64 12.97 -4.78
N LYS A 126 -6.42 12.50 -4.48
CA LYS A 126 -5.35 12.25 -5.47
C LYS A 126 -5.11 10.76 -5.61
N LEU A 127 -4.92 10.31 -6.84
CA LEU A 127 -4.60 8.91 -7.16
C LEU A 127 -3.10 8.77 -7.40
N LEU A 128 -2.48 7.79 -6.73
CA LEU A 128 -1.06 7.49 -6.83
C LEU A 128 -0.86 6.02 -7.21
N PHE A 129 -0.11 5.79 -8.26
CA PHE A 129 0.27 4.46 -8.73
C PHE A 129 1.74 4.21 -8.45
N ILE A 130 2.08 3.02 -7.96
CA ILE A 130 3.49 2.67 -7.69
C ILE A 130 4.25 2.20 -8.94
N SER A 131 3.59 2.12 -10.10
CA SER A 131 4.24 1.88 -11.38
C SER A 131 3.37 2.35 -12.55
N GLN A 132 4.01 2.65 -13.69
CA GLN A 132 3.30 2.99 -14.92
C GLN A 132 2.40 1.84 -15.39
N THR A 133 2.88 0.59 -15.26
CA THR A 133 2.11 -0.60 -15.63
C THR A 133 0.84 -0.78 -14.80
N LYS A 134 0.84 -0.37 -13.53
CA LYS A 134 -0.37 -0.36 -12.68
C LYS A 134 -1.32 0.74 -13.10
N LYS A 135 -0.82 1.96 -13.34
CA LYS A 135 -1.65 3.06 -13.86
C LYS A 135 -2.38 2.65 -15.15
N MET A 136 -1.64 2.08 -16.10
CA MET A 136 -2.21 1.61 -17.37
C MET A 136 -3.24 0.50 -17.17
N ASP A 137 -2.97 -0.47 -16.29
CA ASP A 137 -3.92 -1.55 -16.04
C ASP A 137 -5.22 -1.05 -15.39
N TRP A 138 -5.15 -0.07 -14.49
CA TRP A 138 -6.32 0.56 -13.89
C TRP A 138 -7.07 1.50 -14.86
N GLY A 139 -6.39 2.10 -15.83
CA GLY A 139 -7.01 3.03 -16.78
C GLY A 139 -7.60 4.28 -16.12
N LEU A 140 -6.96 4.76 -15.06
CA LEU A 140 -7.33 5.95 -14.30
C LEU A 140 -6.25 7.03 -14.41
N GLU A 141 -6.65 8.30 -14.31
CA GLU A 141 -5.69 9.40 -14.22
C GLU A 141 -5.12 9.55 -12.81
N GLY A 142 -3.86 9.96 -12.74
CA GLY A 142 -3.13 10.06 -11.48
C GLY A 142 -1.62 10.12 -11.68
N HIS A 143 -0.91 10.20 -10.56
CA HIS A 143 0.53 10.31 -10.52
C HIS A 143 1.19 8.95 -10.37
N VAL A 144 2.38 8.78 -10.94
CA VAL A 144 3.22 7.60 -10.70
C VAL A 144 4.39 8.01 -9.81
N ILE A 145 4.50 7.37 -8.65
CA ILE A 145 5.66 7.50 -7.75
C ILE A 145 6.12 6.08 -7.43
N THR A 146 7.28 5.70 -7.96
CA THR A 146 7.83 4.36 -7.76
C THR A 146 8.29 4.15 -6.32
N PRO A 147 8.18 2.93 -5.76
CA PRO A 147 8.74 2.63 -4.45
C PRO A 147 10.24 2.92 -4.45
N GLY A 148 10.69 3.59 -3.39
CA GLY A 148 12.11 3.84 -3.14
C GLY A 148 12.65 2.94 -2.04
N ILE A 149 13.97 2.89 -1.94
CA ILE A 149 14.71 2.32 -0.82
C ILE A 149 15.72 3.36 -0.33
N ASP A 150 16.00 3.39 0.98
CA ASP A 150 17.13 4.16 1.49
C ASP A 150 18.39 3.31 1.36
N PRO A 151 19.38 3.70 0.54
CA PRO A 151 20.59 2.91 0.36
C PRO A 151 21.40 2.75 1.66
N ASN A 152 21.24 3.66 2.62
CA ASN A 152 21.94 3.57 3.91
C ASN A 152 21.35 2.48 4.83
N GLU A 153 20.17 1.94 4.52
CA GLU A 153 19.56 0.82 5.27
C GLU A 153 20.05 -0.56 4.81
N PHE A 154 20.77 -0.64 3.71
CA PHE A 154 21.20 -1.92 3.13
C PHE A 154 22.73 -2.00 3.09
N GLU A 155 23.26 -3.17 3.41
CA GLU A 155 24.69 -3.43 3.34
C GLU A 155 25.17 -3.52 1.88
N ASN A 156 26.44 -3.20 1.66
CA ASN A 156 27.08 -3.18 0.34
C ASN A 156 27.43 -4.58 -0.15
N TYR A 157 26.44 -5.46 -0.39
CA TYR A 157 26.70 -6.77 -0.99
C TYR A 157 27.36 -6.62 -2.38
N GLN A 158 28.54 -7.22 -2.54
CA GLN A 158 29.39 -7.06 -3.72
C GLN A 158 29.19 -8.15 -4.80
N GLY A 159 28.22 -9.05 -4.65
CA GLY A 159 27.93 -10.05 -5.69
C GLY A 159 28.87 -11.27 -5.73
N HIS A 160 29.58 -11.59 -4.65
CA HIS A 160 30.60 -12.64 -4.65
C HIS A 160 30.06 -14.08 -4.53
N TRP A 161 28.76 -14.28 -4.27
CA TRP A 161 28.13 -15.60 -4.27
C TRP A 161 27.38 -15.87 -5.58
N PRO A 162 27.69 -16.96 -6.31
CA PRO A 162 26.93 -17.38 -7.48
C PRO A 162 25.64 -18.09 -7.04
N LYS A 163 24.77 -17.36 -6.34
CA LYS A 163 23.50 -17.85 -5.81
C LYS A 163 22.40 -16.86 -6.12
N VAL A 164 21.21 -17.38 -6.34
CA VAL A 164 19.99 -16.57 -6.46
C VAL A 164 19.27 -16.56 -5.12
N LEU A 165 19.00 -15.37 -4.60
CA LEU A 165 18.15 -15.18 -3.44
C LEU A 165 16.74 -14.79 -3.90
N ARG A 166 15.74 -15.56 -3.45
CA ARG A 166 14.32 -15.27 -3.68
C ARG A 166 13.69 -14.86 -2.37
N VAL A 167 13.20 -13.63 -2.29
CA VAL A 167 12.55 -13.09 -1.09
C VAL A 167 11.13 -12.70 -1.44
N GLY A 168 10.16 -13.29 -0.77
CA GLY A 168 8.76 -12.96 -0.94
C GLY A 168 7.87 -13.83 -0.07
N ASN A 169 6.75 -13.28 0.35
CA ASN A 169 5.75 -14.04 1.10
C ASN A 169 4.90 -14.85 0.14
N PHE A 170 4.72 -16.14 0.44
CA PHE A 170 3.84 -17.05 -0.30
C PHE A 170 4.17 -17.10 -1.80
N LEU A 171 5.47 -17.21 -2.14
CA LEU A 171 5.94 -17.17 -3.54
C LEU A 171 5.20 -18.19 -4.42
N LYS A 172 4.98 -19.41 -3.91
CA LYS A 172 4.32 -20.50 -4.64
C LYS A 172 2.83 -20.24 -4.81
N GLU A 173 2.16 -19.84 -3.73
CA GLU A 173 0.71 -19.63 -3.70
C GLU A 173 0.31 -18.39 -4.49
N ARG A 174 1.23 -17.43 -4.62
CA ARG A 174 1.05 -16.19 -5.39
C ARG A 174 1.82 -16.22 -6.71
N ASP A 175 1.95 -17.39 -7.32
CA ASP A 175 2.74 -17.58 -8.55
C ASP A 175 2.36 -16.61 -9.67
N ILE A 176 1.06 -16.32 -9.84
CA ILE A 176 0.57 -15.34 -10.83
C ILE A 176 1.21 -13.95 -10.64
N MET A 177 1.48 -13.56 -9.39
CA MET A 177 2.08 -12.27 -9.06
C MET A 177 3.60 -12.34 -8.96
N MET A 178 4.12 -13.41 -8.36
CA MET A 178 5.52 -13.53 -7.97
C MET A 178 6.36 -14.28 -9.01
N GLY A 179 5.75 -15.03 -9.92
CA GLY A 179 6.41 -15.80 -10.98
C GLY A 179 7.30 -16.92 -10.44
N PHE A 180 6.88 -17.62 -9.40
CA PHE A 180 7.63 -18.73 -8.81
C PHE A 180 7.96 -19.83 -9.82
N SER A 181 6.99 -20.27 -10.63
CA SER A 181 7.20 -21.33 -11.62
C SER A 181 8.20 -20.90 -12.69
N LEU A 182 8.08 -19.65 -13.17
CA LEU A 182 9.04 -19.05 -14.10
C LEU A 182 10.45 -18.96 -13.50
N GLN A 183 10.55 -18.56 -12.24
CA GLN A 183 11.84 -18.53 -11.53
C GLN A 183 12.46 -19.94 -11.42
N GLU A 184 11.67 -20.98 -11.18
CA GLU A 184 12.16 -22.37 -11.17
C GLU A 184 12.67 -22.82 -12.55
N GLU A 185 12.00 -22.42 -13.64
CA GLU A 185 12.47 -22.70 -15.01
C GLU A 185 13.81 -22.02 -15.29
N ILE A 186 13.94 -20.73 -14.98
CA ILE A 186 15.18 -19.96 -15.16
C ILE A 186 16.35 -20.59 -14.39
N LEU A 187 16.09 -21.15 -13.19
CA LEU A 187 17.12 -21.73 -12.34
C LEU A 187 17.61 -23.11 -12.82
N LYS A 188 16.94 -23.74 -13.79
CA LYS A 188 17.36 -25.04 -14.34
C LYS A 188 18.46 -24.92 -15.40
N GLY A 189 18.73 -23.71 -15.91
CA GLY A 189 19.67 -23.45 -17.01
C GLY A 189 18.96 -23.49 -18.35
#